data_AF-A0A6I9NEU0-F1
#
_entry.id   AF-A0A6I9NEU0-F1
#
_cell.length_a   1.000
_cell.length_b   1.000
_cell.length_c   1.000
_cell.angle_alpha   90.00
_cell.angle_beta   90.00
_cell.angle_gamma   90.00
#
_symmetry.space_group_name_H-M   'P 1'
#
loop_
_entity.id
_entity.type
_entity.pdbx_description
1 polymer ?
#
loop_
_entity_poly.entity_id
_entity_poly.type
_entity_poly.pdbx_seq_one_letter_code
_entity_poly.pdbx_strand_id
1 'polypeptide(L)'
;LENVDKALQFLKEQRVHLENMGSHDIVDGNHRLVLGLIWTIILRFQIQDISVETEDNKEKKSAKDALLLWCQMKTAGYPNVNIHNFSTSWRDGMAFNALIHKHRPDLIDFDKLKKSNAHHNLQNAFNLGEQHLGLYKLLDAEG
;
A
#
# COMPACT_ATOMS: atom_id res chain seq x y z
N LEU A 1 9.37 -26.32 13.57
CA LEU A 1 9.08 -26.78 12.20
C LEU A 1 7.59 -27.04 12.00
N GLU A 2 6.96 -27.93 12.77
CA GLU A 2 5.53 -28.31 12.59
C GLU A 2 4.52 -27.14 12.52
N ASN A 3 4.67 -26.11 13.36
CA ASN A 3 3.79 -24.93 13.32
C ASN A 3 3.93 -24.14 12.00
N VAL A 4 5.16 -24.06 11.49
CA VAL A 4 5.45 -23.37 10.23
C VAL A 4 4.91 -24.18 9.07
N ASP A 5 5.04 -25.50 9.09
CA ASP A 5 4.47 -26.37 8.06
C ASP A 5 2.94 -26.24 7.98
N LYS A 6 2.24 -26.22 9.12
CA LYS A 6 0.78 -25.99 9.17
C LYS A 6 0.40 -24.62 8.61
N ALA A 7 1.17 -23.57 8.93
CA ALA A 7 0.93 -22.23 8.39
C ALA A 7 1.15 -22.17 6.88
N LEU A 8 2.25 -22.74 6.38
CA LEU A 8 2.53 -22.80 4.93
C LEU A 8 1.48 -23.63 4.17
N GLN A 9 1.00 -24.72 4.78
CA GLN A 9 -0.06 -25.54 4.22
C GLN A 9 -1.36 -24.75 4.07
N PHE A 10 -1.76 -24.02 5.11
CA PHE A 10 -2.92 -23.13 5.04
C PHE A 10 -2.79 -22.09 3.92
N LEU A 11 -1.61 -21.47 3.76
CA LEU A 11 -1.37 -20.50 2.69
C LEU A 11 -1.51 -21.12 1.29
N LYS A 12 -1.01 -22.35 1.08
CA LYS A 12 -1.21 -23.09 -0.18
C LYS A 12 -2.70 -23.32 -0.46
N GLU A 13 -3.47 -23.69 0.56
CA GLU A 13 -4.93 -23.88 0.44
C GLU A 13 -5.66 -22.59 0.06
N GLN A 14 -5.16 -21.44 0.55
CA GLN A 14 -5.65 -20.11 0.18
C GLN A 14 -5.16 -19.60 -1.19
N ARG A 15 -4.48 -20.47 -1.97
CA ARG A 15 -3.89 -20.17 -3.29
C ARG A 15 -2.76 -19.13 -3.25
N VAL A 16 -2.03 -19.07 -2.14
CA VAL A 16 -0.78 -18.30 -2.06
C VAL A 16 0.33 -19.09 -2.74
N HIS A 17 1.01 -18.48 -3.70
CA HIS A 17 2.17 -19.10 -4.38
C HIS A 17 3.42 -18.97 -3.51
N LEU A 18 3.94 -20.11 -3.04
CA LEU A 18 5.13 -20.20 -2.20
C LEU A 18 6.29 -20.79 -3.02
N GLU A 19 6.86 -20.00 -3.94
CA GLU A 19 7.98 -20.44 -4.76
C GLU A 19 9.27 -20.53 -3.92
N ASN A 20 9.90 -21.70 -3.91
CA ASN A 20 11.20 -21.97 -3.27
C ASN A 20 11.24 -21.68 -1.75
N MET A 21 10.15 -21.94 -1.02
CA MET A 21 10.08 -21.71 0.42
C MET A 21 9.69 -22.97 1.20
N GLY A 22 10.63 -23.48 2.00
CA GLY A 22 10.40 -24.52 3.00
C GLY A 22 10.25 -23.95 4.41
N SER A 23 9.72 -24.75 5.34
CA SER A 23 9.63 -24.35 6.75
C SER A 23 10.99 -24.12 7.40
N HIS A 24 12.02 -24.80 6.91
CA HIS A 24 13.41 -24.63 7.35
C HIS A 24 13.95 -23.22 7.04
N ASP A 25 13.64 -22.66 5.86
CA ASP A 25 14.07 -21.31 5.47
C ASP A 25 13.53 -20.21 6.42
N ILE A 26 12.35 -20.45 6.99
CA ILE A 26 11.69 -19.53 7.91
C ILE A 26 12.26 -19.69 9.31
N VAL A 27 12.43 -20.93 9.78
CA VAL A 27 12.98 -21.22 11.12
C VAL A 27 14.43 -20.76 11.22
N ASP A 28 15.21 -20.87 10.14
CA ASP A 28 16.60 -20.40 10.08
C ASP A 28 16.72 -18.87 9.94
N GLY A 29 15.60 -18.16 9.80
CA GLY A 29 15.58 -16.71 9.72
C GLY A 29 16.14 -16.17 8.40
N ASN A 30 15.89 -16.82 7.26
CA ASN A 30 16.27 -16.24 5.96
C ASN A 30 15.42 -14.99 5.67
N HIS A 31 15.96 -13.81 5.99
CA HIS A 31 15.23 -12.53 5.93
C HIS A 31 14.60 -12.26 4.56
N ARG A 32 15.27 -12.63 3.46
CA ARG A 32 14.75 -12.41 2.10
C ARG A 32 13.49 -13.25 1.86
N LEU A 33 13.51 -14.51 2.27
CA LEU A 33 12.36 -15.41 2.12
C LEU A 33 11.22 -15.04 3.07
N VAL A 34 11.54 -14.66 4.31
CA VAL A 34 10.54 -14.18 5.28
C VAL A 34 9.85 -12.91 4.78
N LEU A 35 10.59 -11.93 4.25
CA LEU A 35 10.01 -10.72 3.66
C LEU A 35 9.17 -11.05 2.42
N GLY A 36 9.66 -11.96 1.57
CA GLY A 36 8.89 -12.48 0.44
C GLY A 36 7.57 -13.10 0.87
N LEU A 37 7.56 -13.90 1.94
CA LEU A 37 6.36 -14.53 2.50
C LEU A 37 5.35 -13.49 2.98
N ILE A 38 5.80 -12.53 3.81
CA ILE A 38 4.94 -11.47 4.35
C ILE A 38 4.34 -10.66 3.21
N TRP A 39 5.14 -10.33 2.19
CA TRP A 39 4.67 -9.63 1.01
C TRP A 39 3.60 -10.41 0.24
N THR A 40 3.78 -11.70 0.01
CA THR A 40 2.77 -12.53 -0.68
C THR A 40 1.48 -12.65 0.12
N ILE A 41 1.55 -12.71 1.46
CA ILE A 41 0.38 -12.69 2.35
C ILE A 41 -0.37 -11.37 2.21
N ILE A 42 0.33 -10.22 2.28
CA ILE A 42 -0.28 -8.89 2.10
C ILE A 42 -0.94 -8.79 0.72
N LEU A 43 -0.24 -9.19 -0.34
CA LEU A 43 -0.78 -9.18 -1.69
C LEU A 43 -2.07 -10.01 -1.79
N ARG A 44 -2.07 -11.23 -1.25
CA ARG A 44 -3.20 -12.16 -1.38
C ARG A 44 -4.44 -11.69 -0.63
N PHE A 45 -4.27 -11.20 0.59
CA PHE A 45 -5.39 -10.95 1.51
C PHE A 45 -5.81 -9.48 1.61
N GLN A 46 -4.94 -8.53 1.29
CA GLN A 46 -5.27 -7.10 1.38
C GLN A 46 -5.40 -6.42 0.02
N ILE A 47 -4.67 -6.88 -1.00
CA ILE A 47 -4.61 -6.19 -2.30
C ILE A 47 -5.40 -6.92 -3.37
N GLN A 48 -5.32 -8.25 -3.47
CA GLN A 48 -5.81 -9.02 -4.62
C GLN A 48 -7.30 -8.81 -4.94
N ASP A 49 -8.13 -8.54 -3.94
CA ASP A 49 -9.58 -8.36 -4.13
C ASP A 49 -9.98 -6.92 -4.52
N ILE A 50 -9.00 -6.02 -4.74
CA ILE A 50 -9.27 -4.66 -5.22
C ILE A 50 -9.66 -4.69 -6.70
N SER A 51 -10.87 -4.24 -6.98
CA SER A 51 -11.39 -3.98 -8.33
C SER A 51 -11.90 -2.55 -8.44
N VAL A 52 -11.68 -1.92 -9.59
CA VAL A 52 -12.23 -0.60 -9.92
C VAL A 52 -13.06 -0.74 -11.19
N GLU A 53 -14.33 -0.34 -11.11
CA GLU A 53 -15.22 -0.33 -12.28
C GLU A 53 -14.85 0.82 -13.22
N THR A 54 -14.66 0.49 -14.50
CA THR A 54 -14.48 1.47 -15.58
C THR A 54 -15.50 1.22 -16.68
N GLU A 55 -15.91 2.27 -17.38
CA GLU A 55 -16.88 2.18 -18.49
C GLU A 55 -16.47 1.15 -19.55
N ASP A 56 -15.16 1.03 -19.81
CA ASP A 56 -14.56 0.01 -20.66
C ASP A 56 -14.18 -1.24 -19.85
N ASN A 57 -15.16 -2.10 -19.57
CA ASN A 57 -15.02 -3.36 -18.81
C ASN A 57 -14.22 -4.48 -19.54
N LYS A 58 -13.31 -4.12 -20.45
CA LYS A 58 -12.71 -5.06 -21.41
C LYS A 58 -11.43 -5.76 -20.95
N GLU A 59 -10.78 -5.31 -19.88
CA GLU A 59 -9.57 -5.97 -19.36
C GLU A 59 -9.59 -6.12 -17.83
N LYS A 60 -9.35 -7.35 -17.35
CA LYS A 60 -9.05 -7.60 -15.94
C LYS A 60 -7.68 -7.01 -15.62
N LYS A 61 -7.66 -5.75 -15.16
CA LYS A 61 -6.46 -5.12 -14.61
C LYS A 61 -6.00 -5.89 -13.38
N SER A 62 -4.68 -5.96 -13.14
CA SER A 62 -4.17 -6.53 -11.89
C SER A 62 -4.69 -5.70 -10.71
N ALA A 63 -4.83 -6.30 -9.53
CA ALA A 63 -5.29 -5.55 -8.35
C ALA A 63 -4.39 -4.36 -8.01
N LYS A 64 -3.09 -4.47 -8.33
CA LYS A 64 -2.13 -3.36 -8.23
C LYS A 64 -2.47 -2.23 -9.20
N ASP A 65 -2.81 -2.54 -10.44
CA ASP A 65 -3.21 -1.54 -11.44
C ASP A 65 -4.56 -0.92 -11.11
N ALA A 66 -5.49 -1.71 -10.56
CA ALA A 66 -6.76 -1.22 -10.04
C ALA A 66 -6.54 -0.24 -8.87
N LEU A 67 -5.68 -0.57 -7.91
CA LEU A 67 -5.32 0.35 -6.83
C LEU A 67 -4.64 1.62 -7.36
N LEU A 68 -3.74 1.50 -8.34
CA LEU A 68 -3.08 2.65 -8.95
C LEU A 68 -4.09 3.58 -9.62
N LEU A 69 -5.02 3.00 -10.39
CA LEU A 69 -6.11 3.73 -11.03
C LEU A 69 -7.02 4.41 -9.99
N TRP A 70 -7.37 3.73 -8.91
CA TRP A 70 -8.16 4.31 -7.82
C TRP A 70 -7.46 5.54 -7.23
N CYS A 71 -6.16 5.45 -6.95
CA CYS A 71 -5.37 6.58 -6.45
C CYS A 71 -5.44 7.76 -7.43
N GLN A 72 -5.19 7.52 -8.72
CA GLN A 72 -5.25 8.53 -9.78
C GLN A 72 -6.64 9.20 -9.85
N MET A 73 -7.73 8.41 -9.82
CA MET A 73 -9.10 8.93 -9.86
C MET A 73 -9.42 9.77 -8.64
N LYS A 74 -8.99 9.35 -7.43
CA LYS A 74 -9.26 10.07 -6.19
C LYS A 74 -8.49 11.38 -6.10
N THR A 75 -7.26 11.42 -6.62
CA THR A 75 -6.41 12.61 -6.60
C THR A 75 -6.50 13.46 -7.86
N ALA A 76 -7.40 13.13 -8.80
CA ALA A 76 -7.62 13.95 -9.99
C ALA A 76 -8.02 15.39 -9.60
N GLY A 77 -7.33 16.37 -10.19
CA GLY A 77 -7.55 17.80 -9.91
C GLY A 77 -6.74 18.37 -8.74
N TYR A 78 -6.00 17.55 -7.97
CA TYR A 78 -5.12 18.08 -6.93
C TYR A 78 -3.83 18.64 -7.53
N PRO A 79 -3.45 19.89 -7.17
CA PRO A 79 -2.22 20.48 -7.69
C PRO A 79 -1.00 19.72 -7.17
N ASN A 80 0.03 19.59 -8.02
CA ASN A 80 1.29 18.93 -7.70
C ASN A 80 1.19 17.43 -7.36
N VAL A 81 0.07 16.78 -7.65
CA VAL A 81 -0.12 15.33 -7.44
C VAL A 81 -0.22 14.63 -8.79
N ASN A 82 0.73 13.74 -9.06
CA ASN A 82 0.71 12.93 -10.28
C ASN A 82 1.25 11.52 -10.02
N ILE A 83 0.34 10.56 -9.88
CA ILE A 83 0.62 9.20 -9.42
C ILE A 83 0.78 8.26 -10.61
N HIS A 84 1.97 7.68 -10.77
CA HIS A 84 2.28 6.71 -11.84
C HIS A 84 2.83 5.38 -11.32
N ASN A 85 3.22 5.33 -10.04
CA ASN A 85 3.77 4.15 -9.40
C ASN A 85 3.58 4.22 -7.88
N PHE A 86 3.95 3.16 -7.15
CA PHE A 86 3.93 3.09 -5.69
C PHE A 86 5.31 3.37 -5.05
N SER A 87 6.15 4.17 -5.72
CA SER A 87 7.48 4.55 -5.22
C SER A 87 7.71 6.06 -5.36
N THR A 88 8.28 6.52 -6.47
CA THR A 88 8.67 7.94 -6.66
C THR A 88 7.50 8.91 -6.59
N SER A 89 6.31 8.52 -7.03
CA SER A 89 5.12 9.38 -7.00
C SER A 89 4.64 9.76 -5.59
N TRP A 90 5.11 9.09 -4.55
CA TRP A 90 4.66 9.26 -3.17
C TRP A 90 5.69 9.93 -2.27
N ARG A 91 6.93 10.10 -2.75
CA ARG A 91 8.08 10.55 -1.95
C ARG A 91 7.94 11.97 -1.42
N ASP A 92 7.23 12.85 -2.12
CA ASP A 92 7.01 14.22 -1.68
C ASP A 92 5.84 14.39 -0.68
N GLY A 93 5.15 13.28 -0.37
CA GLY A 93 4.03 13.24 0.56
C GLY A 93 2.73 13.88 0.05
N MET A 94 2.72 14.52 -1.13
CA MET A 94 1.53 15.22 -1.64
C MET A 94 0.40 14.24 -1.96
N ALA A 95 0.73 13.07 -2.53
CA ALA A 95 -0.24 12.03 -2.85
C ALA A 95 -0.99 11.49 -1.61
N PHE A 96 -0.29 11.26 -0.50
CA PHE A 96 -0.92 10.82 0.75
C PHE A 96 -1.89 11.87 1.31
N ASN A 97 -1.45 13.13 1.37
CA ASN A 97 -2.29 14.22 1.86
C ASN A 97 -3.51 14.44 0.96
N ALA A 98 -3.38 14.27 -0.36
CA ALA A 98 -4.50 14.43 -1.29
C ALA A 98 -5.55 13.35 -1.09
N LEU A 99 -5.13 12.10 -0.86
CA LEU A 99 -6.07 11.02 -0.55
C LEU A 99 -6.80 11.25 0.77
N ILE A 100 -6.10 11.71 1.82
CA ILE A 100 -6.74 12.03 3.10
C ILE A 100 -7.72 13.19 2.90
N HIS A 101 -7.29 14.30 2.28
CA HIS A 101 -8.15 15.47 2.03
C HIS A 101 -9.38 15.12 1.18
N LYS A 102 -9.25 14.21 0.20
CA LYS A 102 -10.38 13.75 -0.63
C LYS A 102 -11.47 13.05 0.20
N HIS A 103 -11.12 12.37 1.29
CA HIS A 103 -12.07 11.64 2.14
C HIS A 103 -12.46 12.44 3.40
N ARG A 104 -11.56 13.26 3.92
CA ARG A 104 -11.69 14.07 5.13
C ARG A 104 -11.06 15.45 4.91
N PRO A 105 -11.72 16.34 4.14
CA PRO A 105 -11.19 17.66 3.82
C PRO A 105 -11.02 18.55 5.06
N ASP A 106 -11.74 18.24 6.13
CA ASP A 106 -11.65 18.93 7.44
C ASP A 106 -10.31 18.71 8.16
N LEU A 107 -9.56 17.67 7.81
CA LEU A 107 -8.29 17.34 8.48
C LEU A 107 -7.07 17.98 7.84
N ILE A 108 -7.17 18.50 6.61
CA ILE A 108 -6.01 18.98 5.83
C ILE A 108 -6.35 20.30 5.16
N ASP A 109 -5.52 21.31 5.37
CA ASP A 109 -5.51 22.51 4.54
C ASP A 109 -4.51 22.31 3.38
N PHE A 110 -5.00 21.74 2.27
CA PHE A 110 -4.13 21.25 1.21
C PHE A 110 -3.36 22.37 0.50
N ASP A 111 -3.95 23.56 0.40
CA ASP A 111 -3.36 24.72 -0.28
C ASP A 111 -2.11 25.26 0.42
N LYS A 112 -1.94 24.94 1.72
CA LYS A 112 -0.74 25.30 2.48
C LYS A 112 0.42 24.32 2.26
N LEU A 113 0.16 23.15 1.70
CA LEU A 113 1.19 22.14 1.47
C LEU A 113 2.07 22.50 0.28
N LYS A 114 3.36 22.19 0.39
CA LYS A 114 4.35 22.43 -0.67
C LYS A 114 5.12 21.16 -0.94
N LYS A 115 5.26 20.82 -2.22
CA LYS A 115 6.02 19.66 -2.68
C LYS A 115 7.47 19.62 -2.16
N SER A 116 8.08 20.80 -1.96
CA SER A 116 9.43 20.92 -1.40
C SER A 116 9.57 20.43 0.04
N ASN A 117 8.47 20.33 0.79
CA ASN A 117 8.46 20.00 2.22
C ASN A 117 8.12 18.52 2.46
N ALA A 118 8.79 17.62 1.73
CA ALA A 118 8.47 16.19 1.68
C ALA A 118 8.31 15.55 3.05
N HIS A 119 9.30 15.72 3.93
CA HIS A 119 9.29 15.16 5.28
C HIS A 119 8.07 15.61 6.10
N HIS A 120 7.76 16.91 6.07
CA HIS A 120 6.58 17.46 6.74
C HIS A 120 5.29 16.86 6.17
N ASN A 121 5.16 16.79 4.84
CA ASN A 121 3.96 16.25 4.19
C ASN A 121 3.74 14.79 4.56
N LEU A 122 4.80 13.96 4.52
CA LEU A 122 4.73 12.55 4.90
C LEU A 122 4.32 12.39 6.36
N GLN A 123 5.00 13.10 7.26
CA GLN A 123 4.71 13.04 8.69
C GLN A 123 3.27 13.49 9.00
N ASN A 124 2.79 14.56 8.36
CA ASN A 124 1.42 15.05 8.50
C ASN A 124 0.41 13.95 8.11
N ALA A 125 0.57 13.37 6.93
CA ALA A 125 -0.35 12.34 6.44
C ALA A 125 -0.35 11.10 7.35
N PHE A 126 0.82 10.63 7.78
CA PHE A 126 0.92 9.43 8.62
C PHE A 126 0.32 9.66 10.01
N ASN A 127 0.58 10.81 10.62
CA ASN A 127 0.00 11.16 11.91
C ASN A 127 -1.53 11.29 11.84
N LEU A 128 -2.05 11.98 10.83
CA LEU A 128 -3.50 12.13 10.65
C LEU A 128 -4.18 10.78 10.37
N GLY A 129 -3.53 9.93 9.57
CA GLY A 129 -3.99 8.57 9.31
C GLY A 129 -4.13 7.75 10.59
N GLU A 130 -3.14 7.80 11.46
CA GLU A 130 -3.16 7.09 12.74
C GLU A 130 -4.20 7.66 13.70
N GLN A 131 -4.17 8.97 13.94
CA GLN A 131 -4.97 9.62 14.99
C GLN A 131 -6.47 9.68 14.65
N HIS A 132 -6.82 9.83 13.37
CA HIS A 132 -8.20 10.10 12.96
C HIS A 132 -8.83 9.03 12.08
N LEU A 133 -8.03 8.20 11.41
CA LEU A 133 -8.51 7.20 10.45
C LEU A 133 -8.24 5.76 10.89
N GLY A 134 -7.57 5.56 12.04
CA GLY A 134 -7.24 4.24 12.57
C GLY A 134 -6.23 3.47 11.73
N LEU A 135 -5.42 4.16 10.92
CA LEU A 135 -4.39 3.55 10.09
C LEU A 135 -3.12 3.31 10.91
N TYR A 136 -2.64 2.07 10.94
CA TYR A 136 -1.35 1.77 11.57
C TYR A 136 -0.20 2.41 10.78
N LYS A 137 0.73 3.07 11.49
CA LYS A 137 1.89 3.72 10.88
C LYS A 137 2.96 2.69 10.48
N LEU A 138 2.84 2.16 9.27
CA LEU A 138 3.80 1.21 8.68
C LEU A 138 5.02 1.90 8.03
N LEU A 139 4.94 3.22 7.79
CA LEU A 139 5.96 4.00 7.09
C LEU A 139 6.49 5.13 7.98
N ASP A 140 7.77 5.45 7.81
CA ASP A 140 8.42 6.59 8.42
C ASP A 140 8.69 7.68 7.37
N ALA A 141 8.70 8.95 7.80
CA ALA A 141 9.05 10.11 6.99
C ALA A 141 10.57 10.29 6.82
N GLU A 142 11.40 9.47 7.47
CA GLU A 142 12.88 9.49 7.38
C GLU A 142 13.48 8.66 6.22
N GLY A 143 12.66 8.18 5.27
CA GLY A 143 13.08 7.32 4.16
C GLY A 143 13.84 8.00 3.02
#